data_AF-A0A1H2WBH4-F1
#
_entry.id   AF-A0A1H2WBH4-F1
#
_cell.length_a   1.000
_cell.length_b   1.000
_cell.length_c   1.000
_cell.angle_alpha   90.00
_cell.angle_beta   90.00
_cell.angle_gamma   90.00
#
_symmetry.space_group_name_H-M   'P 1'
#
loop_
_entity.id
_entity.type
_entity.pdbx_description
1 polymer ?
#
loop_
_entity_poly.entity_id
_entity_poly.type
_entity_poly.pdbx_seq_one_letter_code
_entity_poly.pdbx_strand_id
1 'polypeptide(L)' 'MSFIIVEDIQVPAKKFDELENAREDASEKEVIVRNNDGQYWVIDEEDYAKIEAYGYELVEK' A
#
# COMPACT_ATOMS: atom_id res chain seq x y z
N MET A 1 2.49 7.86 -11.06
CA MET A 1 1.71 6.71 -10.55
C MET A 1 2.67 5.56 -10.40
N SER A 2 2.67 4.92 -9.24
CA SER A 2 3.52 3.76 -8.95
C SER A 2 2.64 2.51 -8.93
N PHE A 3 3.26 1.33 -8.97
CA PHE A 3 2.56 0.07 -8.91
C PHE A 3 3.31 -0.86 -7.98
N ILE A 4 2.57 -1.60 -7.15
CA ILE A 4 3.08 -2.78 -6.49
C ILE A 4 2.98 -3.92 -7.51
N ILE A 5 4.11 -4.53 -7.84
CA ILE A 5 4.19 -5.66 -8.77
C ILE A 5 4.56 -6.88 -7.94
N VAL A 6 3.61 -7.81 -7.77
CA VAL A 6 3.82 -9.07 -7.05
C VAL A 6 3.46 -10.24 -7.95
N GLU A 7 4.43 -11.13 -8.19
CA GLU A 7 4.35 -12.21 -9.19
C GLU A 7 3.86 -11.73 -10.57
N ASP A 8 2.56 -11.87 -10.86
CA ASP A 8 1.90 -11.43 -12.11
C ASP A 8 0.81 -10.37 -11.89
N ILE A 9 0.62 -9.93 -10.64
CA ILE A 9 -0.39 -8.94 -10.25
C ILE A 9 0.24 -7.55 -10.21
N GLN A 10 -0.39 -6.60 -10.88
CA GLN A 10 -0.08 -5.16 -10.76
C GLN A 10 -1.19 -4.46 -10.00
N VAL A 11 -0.86 -3.95 -8.82
CA VAL A 11 -1.76 -3.15 -8.00
C VAL A 11 -1.38 -1.67 -8.15
N PRO A 12 -2.32 -0.80 -8.54
CA PRO A 12 -2.09 0.63 -8.54
C PRO A 12 -1.82 1.11 -7.11
N ALA A 13 -0.70 1.78 -6.90
CA ALA A 13 -0.27 2.18 -5.58
C ALA A 13 0.44 3.53 -5.60
N LYS A 14 0.37 4.26 -4.49
CA LYS A 14 1.18 5.45 -4.28
C LYS A 14 2.23 5.13 -3.22
N LYS A 15 3.50 5.34 -3.56
CA LYS A 15 4.62 5.10 -2.65
C LYS A 15 4.93 6.37 -1.86
N PHE A 16 5.17 6.20 -0.57
CA PHE A 16 5.57 7.25 0.34
C PHE A 16 6.76 6.80 1.20
N ASP A 17 7.67 7.73 1.47
CA ASP A 17 8.78 7.51 2.39
C ASP A 17 8.37 7.69 3.85
N GLU A 18 7.31 8.47 4.11
CA GLU A 18 6.83 8.81 5.45
C GLU A 18 5.36 8.42 5.61
N LEU A 19 5.01 7.88 6.78
CA LEU A 19 3.64 7.50 7.12
C LEU A 19 2.67 8.69 7.12
N GLU A 20 3.14 9.87 7.53
CA GLU A 20 2.30 11.07 7.63
C GLU A 20 1.76 11.47 6.25
N ASN A 21 2.64 11.51 5.24
CA ASN A 21 2.25 11.79 3.84
C ASN A 21 1.28 10.73 3.29
N ALA A 22 1.49 9.46 3.62
CA ALA A 22 0.59 8.38 3.23
C ALA A 22 -0.80 8.53 3.86
N ARG A 23 -0.88 8.99 5.12
CA ARG A 23 -2.14 9.24 5.83
C ARG A 23 -2.91 10.43 5.25
N GLU A 24 -2.22 11.50 4.89
CA GLU A 24 -2.86 12.67 4.28
C GLU A 24 -3.43 12.37 2.89
N ASP A 25 -2.79 11.49 2.12
CA ASP A 25 -3.22 11.15 0.77
C ASP A 25 -4.24 9.98 0.73
N ALA A 26 -4.22 9.07 1.71
CA ALA A 26 -5.09 7.91 1.74
C ALA A 26 -6.57 8.26 2.00
N SER A 27 -7.41 8.10 0.97
CA SER A 27 -8.86 8.30 1.04
C SER A 27 -9.57 7.24 1.90
N GLU A 28 -10.84 7.42 2.24
CA GLU A 28 -11.64 6.46 3.03
C GLU A 28 -11.64 5.01 2.50
N LYS A 29 -11.48 4.83 1.18
CA LYS A 29 -11.44 3.50 0.53
C LYS A 29 -10.03 2.96 0.30
N GLU A 30 -9.01 3.74 0.65
CA GLU A 30 -7.61 3.39 0.51
C GLU A 30 -7.03 3.03 1.87
N VAL A 31 -6.17 2.03 1.88
CA VAL A 31 -5.42 1.57 3.05
C VAL A 31 -3.94 1.81 2.86
N ILE A 32 -3.25 2.03 3.98
CA ILE A 32 -1.81 2.20 4.02
C ILE A 32 -1.21 0.84 4.37
N VAL A 33 -0.28 0.39 3.55
CA VAL A 33 0.48 -0.83 3.79
C VAL A 33 1.96 -0.51 3.90
N ARG A 34 2.66 -1.33 4.66
CA ARG A 34 4.11 -1.28 4.80
C ARG A 34 4.71 -2.58 4.28
N ASN A 35 5.71 -2.47 3.41
CA ASN A 35 6.46 -3.64 2.96
C ASN A 35 7.64 -3.96 3.90
N ASN A 36 8.29 -5.10 3.69
CA ASN A 36 9.47 -5.52 4.44
C ASN A 36 10.66 -4.55 4.35
N ASP A 37 10.76 -3.75 3.28
CA ASP A 37 11.77 -2.70 3.13
C ASP A 37 11.49 -1.45 3.96
N GLY A 38 10.37 -1.41 4.69
CA GLY A 38 9.96 -0.29 5.52
C GLY A 38 9.35 0.88 4.75
N GLN A 39 8.94 0.68 3.51
CA GLN A 39 8.31 1.68 2.66
C GLN A 39 6.80 1.65 2.83
N TYR A 40 6.18 2.82 2.80
CA TYR A 40 4.73 2.97 2.90
C TYR A 40 4.12 3.05 1.51
N TRP A 41 2.99 2.38 1.34
CA TRP A 41 2.23 2.38 0.11
C TRP A 41 0.76 2.57 0.41
N VAL A 42 0.10 3.42 -0.37
CA VAL A 42 -1.34 3.60 -0.33
C VAL A 42 -1.93 2.85 -1.51
N ILE A 43 -2.89 1.98 -1.22
CA ILE A 43 -3.61 1.16 -2.21
C ILE A 43 -5.10 1.13 -1.86
N ASP A 44 -5.95 0.76 -2.80
CA ASP A 44 -7.35 0.47 -2.50
C ASP A 44 -7.48 -0.74 -1.54
N GLU A 45 -8.46 -0.68 -0.64
CA GLU A 45 -8.75 -1.77 0.31
C GLU A 45 -9.02 -3.11 -0.42
N GLU A 46 -9.67 -3.06 -1.59
CA GLU A 46 -9.97 -4.25 -2.40
C GLU A 46 -8.71 -4.92 -2.97
N ASP A 47 -7.64 -4.15 -3.18
CA ASP A 47 -6.36 -4.66 -3.66
C ASP A 47 -5.47 -5.20 -2.54
N TYR A 48 -5.72 -4.79 -1.29
CA TYR A 48 -4.94 -5.26 -0.14
C TYR A 48 -4.98 -6.78 0.01
N ALA A 49 -6.16 -7.38 -0.16
CA ALA A 49 -6.33 -8.83 -0.12
C ALA A 49 -5.48 -9.58 -1.18
N LYS A 50 -5.06 -8.90 -2.26
CA LYS A 50 -4.20 -9.47 -3.30
C LYS A 50 -2.72 -9.43 -2.91
N ILE A 51 -2.31 -8.46 -2.09
CA ILE A 51 -0.89 -8.24 -1.72
C ILE A 51 -0.55 -8.68 -0.29
N GLU A 52 -1.55 -8.90 0.57
CA GLU A 52 -1.38 -9.32 1.98
C GLU A 52 -0.49 -10.57 2.10
N ALA A 53 -0.70 -11.56 1.23
CA ALA A 53 0.08 -12.80 1.21
C ALA A 53 1.58 -12.61 0.85
N TYR A 54 1.96 -11.43 0.36
CA TYR A 54 3.34 -11.11 -0.08
C TYR A 54 4.15 -10.34 0.97
N GLY A 55 3.66 -10.24 2.21
CA GLY A 55 4.38 -9.60 3.32
C GLY A 55 4.19 -8.09 3.38
N TYR A 56 3.05 -7.60 2.89
CA TYR A 56 2.59 -6.24 3.12
C TYR A 56 1.73 -6.22 4.38
N GLU A 57 2.09 -5.37 5.33
CA GLU A 57 1.37 -5.22 6.59
C GLU A 57 0.48 -3.98 6.55
N LEU A 58 -0.78 -4.11 6.96
CA LEU A 58 -1.67 -2.98 7.16
C LEU A 58 -1.14 -2.06 8.26
N VAL A 59 -1.05 -0.76 7.95
CA VAL A 59 -0.71 0.28 8.92
C VAL A 59 -1.98 1.06 9.21
N GLU A 60 -2.37 1.09 10.47
CA GLU A 60 -3.55 1.85 10.91
C GLU A 60 -3.36 3.35 10.60
N LYS A 61 -4.45 4.02 10.21
CA LYS A 61 -4.45 5.46 9.91
C LYS A 61 -4.33 6.35 11.15
#